data_AF-A0A1G9KH96-F1
#
_entry.id   AF-A0A1G9KH96-F1
#
_cell.length_a   1.000
_cell.length_b   1.000
_cell.length_c   1.000
_cell.angle_alpha   90.00
_cell.angle_beta   90.00
_cell.angle_gamma   90.00
#
_symmetry.space_group_name_H-M   'P 1'
#
loop_
_entity.id
_entity.type
_entity.pdbx_description
1 polymer ?
#
loop_
_entity_poly.entity_id
_entity_poly.type
_entity_poly.pdbx_seq_one_letter_code
_entity_poly.pdbx_strand_id
1 'polypeptide(L)'
;MASLAPPAPAGLPRRAFLAASAGLALLAAGCTAGSSGAPAVSTEEADRLAGQVAVQEAVVAAYAVATTADPALALSDLPLSDLAAQAGEQLDRLRAAAPSSTSSPSASSPAPPSPPPGGDVRTWLREQVAGAAASHAAACVQQTGARAALLGAVAAGLRGHEAALA
;
A
#
# COMPACT_ATOMS: atom_id res chain seq x y z
N MET A 1 -30.36 -60.17 -30.92
CA MET A 1 -30.08 -59.57 -29.61
C MET A 1 -28.57 -59.45 -29.48
N ALA A 2 -28.04 -58.26 -29.73
CA ALA A 2 -26.68 -57.85 -29.39
C ALA A 2 -26.72 -56.32 -29.34
N SER A 3 -26.61 -55.78 -28.13
CA SER A 3 -26.73 -54.36 -27.82
C SER A 3 -25.37 -53.71 -28.00
N LEU A 4 -25.29 -52.69 -28.87
CA LEU A 4 -24.08 -51.93 -29.14
C LEU A 4 -23.94 -50.82 -28.09
N ALA A 5 -22.82 -50.82 -27.36
CA ALA A 5 -22.53 -49.85 -26.31
C ALA A 5 -22.35 -48.42 -26.88
N PRO A 6 -22.84 -47.38 -26.20
CA PRO A 6 -22.63 -45.99 -26.61
C PRO A 6 -21.21 -45.49 -26.29
N PRO A 7 -20.66 -44.57 -27.11
CA PRO A 7 -19.30 -44.02 -26.93
C PRO A 7 -19.20 -43.03 -25.76
N ALA A 8 -18.05 -43.06 -25.09
CA ALA A 8 -17.69 -42.16 -23.99
C ALA A 8 -17.41 -40.72 -24.46
N PRO A 9 -17.83 -39.67 -23.73
CA PRO A 9 -17.55 -38.30 -24.10
C PRO A 9 -16.12 -37.87 -23.75
N ALA A 10 -15.47 -37.23 -24.72
CA ALA A 10 -14.14 -36.64 -24.65
C ALA A 10 -14.05 -35.44 -23.70
N GLY A 11 -12.91 -35.30 -23.04
CA GLY A 11 -12.63 -34.26 -22.04
C GLY A 11 -12.70 -32.84 -22.60
N LEU A 12 -13.35 -31.95 -21.83
CA LEU A 12 -13.45 -30.53 -22.15
C LEU A 12 -12.16 -29.77 -21.74
N PRO A 13 -11.57 -28.94 -22.63
CA PRO A 13 -10.43 -28.08 -22.33
C PRO A 13 -10.79 -26.87 -21.45
N ARG A 14 -9.87 -26.48 -20.55
CA ARG A 14 -9.92 -25.32 -19.61
C ARG A 14 -9.89 -23.93 -20.27
N ARG A 15 -10.70 -23.67 -21.30
CA ARG A 15 -10.76 -22.35 -21.99
C ARG A 15 -12.17 -21.88 -22.32
N ALA A 16 -13.10 -21.95 -21.36
CA ALA A 16 -14.43 -21.38 -21.50
C ALA A 16 -14.93 -20.76 -20.18
N PHE A 17 -14.36 -19.62 -19.81
CA PHE A 17 -15.07 -18.60 -19.02
C PHE A 17 -14.69 -17.22 -19.57
N LEU A 18 -15.14 -16.98 -20.80
CA LEU A 18 -15.29 -15.64 -21.37
C LEU A 18 -16.71 -15.58 -21.92
N ALA A 19 -17.65 -15.13 -21.10
CA ALA A 19 -18.94 -14.65 -21.57
C ALA A 19 -19.59 -13.75 -20.52
N ALA A 20 -20.04 -12.60 -21.01
CA ALA A 20 -21.10 -11.75 -20.46
C ALA A 20 -20.75 -10.76 -19.34
N SER A 21 -20.39 -9.55 -19.75
CA SER A 21 -21.04 -8.34 -19.21
C SER A 21 -20.90 -7.18 -20.18
N ALA A 22 -21.77 -7.18 -21.20
CA ALA A 22 -22.18 -5.98 -21.89
C ALA A 22 -23.30 -5.30 -21.08
N GLY A 23 -23.27 -3.98 -20.98
CA GLY A 23 -24.45 -3.17 -20.62
C GLY A 23 -24.47 -2.60 -19.21
N LEU A 24 -23.74 -1.51 -18.97
CA LEU A 24 -24.01 -0.59 -17.86
C LEU A 24 -24.64 0.69 -18.44
N ALA A 25 -25.95 0.66 -18.64
CA ALA A 25 -26.75 1.84 -18.86
C ALA A 25 -28.06 1.72 -18.05
N LEU A 26 -28.22 2.70 -17.16
CA LEU A 26 -29.43 3.10 -16.45
C LEU A 26 -30.08 2.10 -15.47
N LEU A 27 -29.68 2.22 -14.20
CA LEU A 27 -30.62 2.10 -13.08
C LEU A 27 -30.69 3.46 -12.37
N ALA A 28 -31.54 4.33 -12.91
CA ALA A 28 -32.08 5.47 -12.20
C ALA A 28 -33.38 5.05 -11.48
N ALA A 29 -33.53 5.57 -10.27
CA ALA A 29 -34.72 5.60 -9.41
C ALA A 29 -35.04 4.36 -8.55
N GLY A 30 -34.68 4.45 -7.25
CA GLY A 30 -35.35 3.68 -6.19
C GLY A 30 -34.60 3.52 -4.87
N CYS A 31 -34.54 4.57 -4.04
CA CYS A 31 -34.40 4.57 -2.56
C CYS A 31 -33.05 4.09 -1.96
N THR A 32 -32.25 4.96 -1.34
CA THR A 32 -32.66 5.67 -0.11
C THR A 32 -32.63 7.20 -0.24
N ALA A 33 -33.75 7.82 0.12
CA ALA A 33 -33.75 9.16 0.69
C ALA A 33 -33.20 9.04 2.12
N GLY A 34 -32.29 9.93 2.50
CA GLY A 34 -31.80 10.02 3.89
C GLY A 34 -30.40 10.61 4.00
N SER A 35 -30.34 11.88 4.38
CA SER A 35 -29.15 12.66 4.76
C SER A 35 -28.30 13.24 3.62
N SER A 36 -28.69 14.44 3.20
CA SER A 36 -27.75 15.47 2.76
C SER A 36 -26.73 15.69 3.88
N GLY A 37 -25.50 15.23 3.67
CA GLY A 37 -24.43 15.30 4.68
C GLY A 37 -23.53 14.08 4.66
N ALA A 38 -22.84 13.83 3.55
CA ALA A 38 -21.54 13.18 3.70
C ALA A 38 -20.73 14.10 4.63
N PRO A 39 -20.20 13.61 5.76
CA PRO A 39 -19.40 14.48 6.63
C PRO A 39 -18.30 15.06 5.75
N ALA A 40 -18.25 16.38 5.69
CA ALA A 40 -17.07 17.05 5.17
C ALA A 40 -15.90 16.41 5.91
N VAL A 41 -14.96 15.82 5.15
CA VAL A 41 -13.71 15.30 5.71
C VAL A 41 -13.22 16.32 6.71
N SER A 42 -13.11 15.93 7.98
CA SER A 42 -12.64 16.88 8.97
C SER A 42 -11.21 17.26 8.59
N THR A 43 -10.88 18.54 8.71
CA THR A 43 -9.50 19.03 8.47
C THR A 43 -8.49 18.24 9.30
N GLU A 44 -8.91 17.77 10.47
CA GLU A 44 -8.15 16.89 11.36
C GLU A 44 -7.82 15.52 10.75
N GLU A 45 -8.76 14.84 10.09
CA GLU A 45 -8.49 13.58 9.37
C GLU A 45 -7.57 13.78 8.15
N ALA A 46 -7.59 14.97 7.54
CA ALA A 46 -6.70 15.34 6.46
C ALA A 46 -5.27 15.63 6.98
N ASP A 47 -5.14 16.38 8.08
CA ASP A 47 -3.85 16.67 8.72
C ASP A 47 -3.19 15.39 9.26
N ARG A 48 -3.97 14.47 9.83
CA ARG A 48 -3.48 13.15 10.24
C ARG A 48 -2.96 12.33 9.06
N LEU A 49 -3.66 12.39 7.92
CA LEU A 49 -3.20 11.73 6.69
C LEU A 49 -1.91 12.35 6.15
N ALA A 50 -1.77 13.68 6.21
CA ALA A 50 -0.53 14.37 5.86
C ALA A 50 0.64 13.95 6.77
N GLY A 51 0.38 13.72 8.06
CA GLY A 51 1.36 13.13 8.98
C GLY A 51 1.82 11.73 8.54
N GLN A 52 0.91 10.90 8.00
CA GLN A 52 1.28 9.57 7.48
C GLN A 52 2.05 9.62 6.14
N VAL A 53 1.84 10.66 5.33
CA VAL A 53 2.68 10.93 4.15
C VAL A 53 4.13 11.17 4.60
N ALA A 54 4.36 12.00 5.62
CA ALA A 54 5.70 12.27 6.15
C ALA A 54 6.39 11.01 6.73
N VAL A 55 5.63 10.12 7.38
CA VAL A 55 6.15 8.82 7.86
C VAL A 55 6.60 7.95 6.69
N GLN A 56 5.82 7.89 5.60
CA GLN A 56 6.18 7.12 4.42
C GLN A 56 7.38 7.74 3.66
N GLU A 57 7.49 9.07 3.61
CA GLU A 57 8.67 9.77 3.07
C GLU A 57 9.95 9.40 3.82
N ALA A 58 9.87 9.27 5.15
CA ALA A 58 11.00 8.82 5.97
C ALA A 58 11.42 7.38 5.65
N VAL A 59 10.49 6.48 5.31
CA VAL A 59 10.80 5.11 4.87
C VAL A 59 11.55 5.11 3.53
N VAL A 60 11.08 5.90 2.56
CA VAL A 60 11.76 6.03 1.25
C VAL A 60 13.15 6.61 1.42
N ALA A 61 13.31 7.63 2.27
CA ALA A 61 14.62 8.17 2.61
C ALA A 61 15.52 7.13 3.30
N ALA A 62 14.97 6.30 4.20
CA ALA A 62 15.72 5.25 4.87
C ALA A 62 16.26 4.19 3.90
N TYR A 63 15.50 3.80 2.86
CA TYR A 63 16.01 2.93 1.80
C TYR A 63 17.17 3.55 1.02
N ALA A 64 17.10 4.85 0.72
CA ALA A 64 18.19 5.57 0.05
C ALA A 64 19.46 5.65 0.94
N VAL A 65 19.28 5.92 2.23
CA VAL A 65 20.37 5.93 3.23
C VAL A 65 20.98 4.53 3.37
N ALA A 66 20.17 3.48 3.47
CA ALA A 66 20.64 2.11 3.55
C ALA A 66 21.47 1.71 2.33
N THR A 67 21.00 2.05 1.13
CA THR A 67 21.71 1.77 -0.13
C THR A 67 23.04 2.52 -0.22
N THR A 68 23.10 3.74 0.33
CA THR A 68 24.34 4.54 0.37
C THR A 68 25.33 4.01 1.41
N ALA A 69 24.82 3.60 2.57
CA ALA A 69 25.63 3.08 3.68
C ALA A 69 26.19 1.68 3.39
N ASP A 70 25.41 0.83 2.72
CA ASP A 70 25.83 -0.52 2.33
C ASP A 70 25.28 -0.88 0.93
N PRO A 71 26.03 -0.56 -0.14
CA PRO A 71 25.63 -0.91 -1.50
C PRO A 71 25.67 -2.42 -1.76
N ALA A 72 26.34 -3.23 -0.91
CA ALA A 72 26.36 -4.68 -1.06
C ALA A 72 24.99 -5.30 -0.77
N LEU A 73 24.14 -4.63 0.03
CA LEU A 73 22.75 -5.06 0.25
C LEU A 73 21.91 -5.02 -1.03
N ALA A 74 22.23 -4.12 -1.96
CA ALA A 74 21.56 -4.04 -3.27
C ALA A 74 22.10 -5.05 -4.29
N LEU A 75 23.32 -5.58 -4.06
CA LEU A 75 23.97 -6.59 -4.91
C LEU A 75 23.78 -8.03 -4.40
N SER A 76 23.22 -8.17 -3.20
CA SER A 76 22.86 -9.46 -2.60
C SER A 76 21.58 -10.01 -3.26
N ASP A 77 21.22 -11.26 -2.97
CA ASP A 77 19.94 -11.88 -3.41
C ASP A 77 18.68 -11.19 -2.85
N LEU A 78 18.82 -10.08 -2.12
CA LEU A 78 17.70 -9.31 -1.61
C LEU A 78 17.21 -8.31 -2.66
N PRO A 79 15.91 -8.27 -2.98
CA PRO A 79 15.34 -7.31 -3.93
C PRO A 79 15.14 -5.93 -3.27
N LEU A 80 16.20 -5.35 -2.69
CA LEU A 80 16.14 -4.07 -1.96
C LEU A 80 15.65 -2.92 -2.85
N SER A 81 16.07 -2.92 -4.12
CA SER A 81 15.61 -1.95 -5.12
C SER A 81 14.11 -2.06 -5.38
N ASP A 82 13.56 -3.28 -5.44
CA ASP A 82 12.13 -3.48 -5.68
C ASP A 82 11.31 -3.07 -4.45
N LEU A 83 11.80 -3.37 -3.24
CA LEU A 83 11.18 -2.92 -1.99
C LEU A 83 11.16 -1.39 -1.90
N ALA A 84 12.26 -0.72 -2.27
CA ALA A 84 12.32 0.73 -2.33
C ALA A 84 11.34 1.33 -3.36
N ALA A 85 11.24 0.71 -4.55
CA ALA A 85 10.27 1.12 -5.57
C ALA A 85 8.82 0.98 -5.09
N GLN A 86 8.48 -0.14 -4.45
CA GLN A 86 7.15 -0.36 -3.85
C GLN A 86 6.82 0.67 -2.78
N ALA A 87 7.80 1.02 -1.92
CA ALA A 87 7.62 2.06 -0.90
C ALA A 87 7.34 3.44 -1.52
N GLY A 88 7.97 3.74 -2.66
CA GLY A 88 7.68 4.94 -3.47
C GLY A 88 6.26 4.94 -4.05
N GLU A 89 5.82 3.83 -4.64
CA GLU A 89 4.44 3.72 -5.14
C GLU A 89 3.38 3.84 -4.03
N GLN A 90 3.67 3.32 -2.83
CA GLN A 90 2.81 3.50 -1.65
C GLN A 90 2.70 4.98 -1.25
N LEU A 91 3.82 5.71 -1.28
CA LEU A 91 3.87 7.14 -1.02
C LEU A 91 3.03 7.94 -2.04
N ASP A 92 3.15 7.61 -3.32
CA ASP A 92 2.38 8.29 -4.36
C ASP A 92 0.87 8.04 -4.22
N ARG A 93 0.47 6.81 -3.85
CA ARG A 93 -0.92 6.49 -3.51
C ARG A 93 -1.43 7.27 -2.28
N LEU A 94 -0.60 7.41 -1.24
CA LEU A 94 -0.95 8.22 -0.06
C LEU A 94 -1.12 9.71 -0.41
N ARG A 95 -0.21 10.27 -1.21
CA ARG A 95 -0.30 11.65 -1.69
C ARG A 95 -1.56 11.89 -2.54
N ALA A 96 -1.88 10.96 -3.44
CA ALA A 96 -3.10 11.04 -4.24
C ALA A 96 -4.38 10.99 -3.38
N ALA A 97 -4.34 10.28 -2.25
CA ALA A 97 -5.45 10.22 -1.28
C ALA A 97 -5.55 11.45 -0.36
N ALA A 98 -4.53 12.33 -0.36
CA ALA A 98 -4.44 13.57 0.41
C ALA A 98 -4.41 14.84 -0.48
N PRO A 99 -5.41 15.07 -1.36
CA PRO A 99 -5.38 16.20 -2.31
C PRO A 99 -5.43 17.59 -1.63
N SER A 100 -5.90 17.66 -0.38
CA SER A 100 -6.04 18.91 0.38
C SER A 100 -4.72 19.51 0.89
N SER A 101 -3.58 18.83 0.69
CA SER A 101 -2.26 19.36 1.07
C SER A 101 -1.60 20.22 -0.03
N THR A 102 -2.36 20.66 -1.03
CA THR A 102 -1.87 21.64 -2.00
C THR A 102 -1.81 23.02 -1.35
N SER A 103 -0.61 23.41 -0.92
CA SER A 103 -0.21 24.73 -0.39
C SER A 103 -0.05 24.79 1.14
N SER A 104 1.02 24.20 1.64
CA SER A 104 1.84 24.86 2.65
C SER A 104 3.30 24.47 2.42
N PRO A 105 4.25 25.41 2.44
CA PRO A 105 5.66 25.09 2.30
C PRO A 105 6.05 24.13 3.41
N SER A 106 6.66 23.02 2.99
CA SER A 106 7.11 21.91 3.82
C SER A 106 7.74 22.43 5.12
N ALA A 107 7.07 22.18 6.25
CA ALA A 107 7.66 22.40 7.56
C ALA A 107 8.95 21.56 7.60
N SER A 108 10.09 22.24 7.79
CA SER A 108 11.44 21.68 7.85
C SER A 108 11.44 20.21 8.23
N SER A 109 11.52 19.34 7.21
CA SER A 109 11.57 17.90 7.44
C SER A 109 12.84 17.64 8.27
N PRO A 110 12.73 17.01 9.45
CA PRO A 110 13.92 16.62 10.20
C PRO A 110 14.79 15.75 9.30
N ALA A 111 16.11 15.90 9.41
CA ALA A 111 17.06 15.11 8.65
C ALA A 111 16.72 13.61 8.83
N PRO A 112 16.76 12.81 7.76
CA PRO A 112 16.43 11.40 7.87
C PRO A 112 17.35 10.73 8.90
N PRO A 113 16.83 9.80 9.71
CA PRO A 113 17.66 9.07 10.64
C PRO A 113 18.79 8.37 9.87
N SER A 114 19.99 8.42 10.44
CA SER A 114 21.15 7.75 9.89
C SER A 114 21.41 6.45 10.65
N PRO A 115 21.88 5.39 9.97
CA PRO A 115 22.24 4.14 10.64
C PRO A 115 23.36 4.41 11.66
N PRO A 116 23.37 3.68 12.79
CA PRO A 116 24.45 3.80 13.77
C PRO A 116 25.79 3.41 13.14
N PRO A 117 26.88 4.17 13.40
CA PRO A 117 28.18 3.91 12.80
C PRO A 117 28.69 2.52 13.21
N GLY A 118 29.01 1.68 12.22
CA GLY A 118 29.46 0.30 12.44
C GLY A 118 28.35 -0.68 12.86
N GLY A 119 27.09 -0.26 12.86
CA GLY A 119 25.95 -1.14 13.09
C GLY A 119 25.49 -1.86 11.82
N ASP A 120 24.63 -2.86 12.01
CA ASP A 120 24.01 -3.58 10.89
C ASP A 120 22.92 -2.72 10.23
N VAL A 121 23.23 -2.23 9.02
CA VAL A 121 22.34 -1.39 8.20
C VAL A 121 21.03 -2.10 7.88
N ARG A 122 21.05 -3.43 7.69
CA ARG A 122 19.83 -4.20 7.40
C ARG A 122 18.90 -4.26 8.61
N THR A 123 19.45 -4.54 9.79
CA THR A 123 18.69 -4.54 11.04
C THR A 123 18.11 -3.15 11.33
N TRP A 124 18.92 -2.09 11.16
CA TRP A 124 18.44 -0.71 11.27
C TRP A 124 17.28 -0.41 10.31
N LEU A 125 17.41 -0.79 9.03
CA LEU A 125 16.35 -0.57 8.04
C LEU A 125 15.08 -1.34 8.40
N ARG A 126 15.21 -2.58 8.90
CA ARG A 126 14.09 -3.39 9.38
C ARG A 126 13.34 -2.69 10.51
N GLU A 127 14.05 -2.12 11.48
CA GLU A 127 13.46 -1.36 12.59
C GLU A 127 12.72 -0.12 12.10
N GLN A 128 13.28 0.63 11.15
CA GLN A 128 12.63 1.79 10.54
C GLN A 128 11.31 1.40 9.85
N VAL A 129 11.32 0.32 9.06
CA VAL A 129 10.13 -0.21 8.37
C VAL A 129 9.09 -0.71 9.37
N ALA A 130 9.50 -1.43 10.42
CA ALA A 130 8.61 -1.92 11.47
C ALA A 130 7.93 -0.77 12.24
N GLY A 131 8.69 0.28 12.57
CA GLY A 131 8.17 1.49 13.23
C GLY A 131 7.14 2.22 12.35
N ALA A 132 7.42 2.37 11.06
CA ALA A 132 6.48 2.97 10.11
C ALA A 132 5.20 2.14 9.95
N ALA A 133 5.32 0.81 9.86
CA ALA A 133 4.17 -0.09 9.80
C ALA A 133 3.26 0.06 11.03
N ALA A 134 3.85 0.17 12.23
CA ALA A 134 3.12 0.41 13.47
C ALA A 134 2.42 1.78 13.49
N SER A 135 3.09 2.83 13.00
CA SER A 135 2.48 4.16 12.86
C SER A 135 1.25 4.14 11.95
N HIS A 136 1.36 3.53 10.76
CA HIS A 136 0.24 3.44 9.81
C HIS A 136 -0.91 2.60 10.39
N ALA A 137 -0.62 1.52 11.10
CA ALA A 137 -1.64 0.71 11.78
C ALA A 137 -2.36 1.50 12.90
N ALA A 138 -1.62 2.30 13.68
CA ALA A 138 -2.20 3.17 14.70
C ALA A 138 -3.02 4.32 14.07
N ALA A 139 -2.59 4.87 12.93
CA ALA A 139 -3.36 5.88 12.20
C ALA A 139 -4.61 5.28 11.54
N CYS A 140 -4.56 4.02 11.09
CA CYS A 140 -5.69 3.32 10.49
C CYS A 140 -6.91 3.29 11.40
N VAL A 141 -6.75 3.09 12.72
CA VAL A 141 -7.87 3.07 13.68
C VAL A 141 -8.48 4.44 13.94
N GLN A 142 -7.81 5.52 13.51
CA GLN A 142 -8.29 6.90 13.63
C GLN A 142 -8.97 7.41 12.34
N GLN A 143 -8.98 6.60 11.28
CA GLN A 143 -9.60 6.95 10.00
C GLN A 143 -10.78 6.02 9.72
N THR A 144 -11.61 6.39 8.73
CA THR A 144 -12.74 5.58 8.28
C THR A 144 -12.70 5.32 6.77
N GLY A 145 -13.45 4.32 6.31
CA GLY A 145 -13.66 4.03 4.88
C GLY A 145 -12.38 3.74 4.09
N ALA A 146 -12.28 4.33 2.89
CA ALA A 146 -11.18 4.09 1.96
C ALA A 146 -9.80 4.50 2.52
N ARG A 147 -9.75 5.51 3.40
CA ARG A 147 -8.49 5.97 4.01
C ARG A 147 -7.97 4.98 5.05
N ALA A 148 -8.86 4.43 5.88
CA ALA A 148 -8.48 3.35 6.79
C ALA A 148 -7.99 2.12 6.01
N ALA A 149 -8.71 1.73 4.96
CA ALA A 149 -8.29 0.61 4.10
C ALA A 149 -6.91 0.85 3.45
N LEU A 150 -6.64 2.09 2.99
CA LEU A 150 -5.34 2.46 2.44
C LEU A 150 -4.21 2.36 3.48
N LEU A 151 -4.39 2.96 4.67
CA LEU A 151 -3.39 2.91 5.73
C LEU A 151 -3.14 1.48 6.23
N GLY A 152 -4.19 0.68 6.36
CA GLY A 152 -4.08 -0.74 6.70
C GLY A 152 -3.33 -1.54 5.64
N ALA A 153 -3.58 -1.28 4.35
CA ALA A 153 -2.85 -1.92 3.25
C ALA A 153 -1.37 -1.52 3.20
N VAL A 154 -1.05 -0.24 3.46
CA VAL A 154 0.34 0.24 3.58
C VAL A 154 1.04 -0.42 4.77
N ALA A 155 0.41 -0.44 5.94
CA ALA A 155 0.94 -1.10 7.13
C ALA A 155 1.24 -2.59 6.87
N ALA A 156 0.31 -3.31 6.24
CA ALA A 156 0.49 -4.71 5.88
C ALA A 156 1.64 -4.92 4.86
N GLY A 157 1.75 -4.04 3.85
CA GLY A 157 2.85 -4.08 2.90
C GLY A 157 4.22 -3.88 3.56
N LEU A 158 4.32 -2.91 4.48
CA LEU A 158 5.55 -2.68 5.25
C LEU A 158 5.90 -3.84 6.18
N ARG A 159 4.92 -4.55 6.75
CA ARG A 159 5.19 -5.82 7.46
C ARG A 159 5.77 -6.89 6.55
N GLY A 160 5.35 -6.93 5.29
CA GLY A 160 5.98 -7.78 4.27
C GLY A 160 7.44 -7.41 4.00
N HIS A 161 7.74 -6.11 3.96
CA HIS A 161 9.12 -5.60 3.82
C HIS A 161 9.97 -5.98 5.04
N GLU A 162 9.44 -5.81 6.25
CA GLU A 162 10.08 -6.23 7.51
C GLU A 162 10.43 -7.73 7.47
N ALA A 163 9.50 -8.58 7.02
CA ALA A 163 9.71 -10.02 6.90
C ALA A 163 10.73 -10.38 5.81
N ALA A 164 10.80 -9.62 4.71
CA ALA A 164 11.82 -9.83 3.67
C ALA A 164 13.22 -9.39 4.13
N LEU A 165 13.28 -8.39 5.02
CA LEU A 165 14.50 -7.92 5.67
C LEU A 165 14.91 -8.83 6.84
N ALA A 166 14.07 -9.76 7.29
CA ALA A 166 14.34 -10.77 8.32
C ALA A 166 15.61 -11.59 8.01
#